data_AF-A0A1W9WBF8-F1
#
_entry.id   AF-A0A1W9WBF8-F1
#
_cell.length_a   1.000
_cell.length_b   1.000
_cell.length_c   1.000
_cell.angle_alpha   90.00
_cell.angle_beta   90.00
_cell.angle_gamma   90.00
#
_symmetry.space_group_name_H-M   'P 1'
#
loop_
_entity.id
_entity.type
_entity.pdbx_description
1 polymer ?
#
loop_
_entity_poly.entity_id
_entity_poly.type
_entity_poly.pdbx_seq_one_letter_code
_entity_poly.pdbx_strand_id
1 'polypeptide(L)' 'MICYKDMTFCSFYENCKEGYRCFRAKTPQVIKEAIDCDLGVCQFTQKPDCFEKIEGIGELENV' A
#
# COMPACT_ATOMS: atom_id res chain seq x y z
N MET A 1 5.69 1.69 19.18
CA MET A 1 4.48 0.86 19.06
C MET A 1 3.69 1.42 17.88
N ILE A 2 3.69 0.73 16.74
CA ILE A 2 2.88 1.15 15.59
C ILE A 2 1.49 0.55 15.83
N CYS A 3 0.51 1.40 16.13
CA CYS A 3 -0.87 0.93 16.27
C CYS A 3 -1.47 0.72 14.87
N TYR A 4 -1.59 -0.53 14.42
CA TYR A 4 -2.26 -0.88 13.16
C TYR A 4 -3.80 -0.77 13.23
N LYS A 5 -4.34 -0.54 14.43
CA LYS A 5 -5.78 -0.57 14.72
C LYS A 5 -6.56 0.63 14.15
N ASP A 6 -5.87 1.74 13.89
CA ASP A 6 -6.48 3.01 13.45
C ASP A 6 -6.03 3.44 12.04
N MET A 7 -5.39 2.54 11.29
CA MET A 7 -4.86 2.86 9.97
C MET A 7 -5.25 1.80 8.94
N THR A 8 -5.65 2.27 7.76
CA THR A 8 -5.87 1.41 6.59
C THR A 8 -4.62 1.42 5.71
N PHE A 9 -4.09 0.24 5.44
CA PHE A 9 -2.90 0.05 4.61
C PHE A 9 -3.27 -0.23 3.16
N CYS A 10 -2.46 0.26 2.24
CA CYS A 10 -2.63 0.17 0.80
C CYS A 10 -1.83 -1.01 0.27
N SER A 11 -2.52 -2.02 -0.24
CA SER A 11 -1.91 -3.15 -0.94
C SER A 11 -1.45 -2.79 -2.36
N PHE A 12 -1.87 -1.64 -2.88
CA PHE A 12 -1.50 -1.15 -4.22
C PHE A 12 -0.19 -0.36 -4.24
N TYR A 13 0.49 -0.23 -3.10
CA TYR A 13 1.66 0.63 -2.94
C TYR A 13 2.79 0.35 -3.95
N GLU A 14 2.96 -0.89 -4.40
CA GLU A 14 3.97 -1.27 -5.42
C GLU A 14 3.81 -0.52 -6.75
N ASN A 15 2.58 -0.15 -7.09
CA ASN A 15 2.24 0.59 -8.31
C ASN A 15 2.01 2.09 -8.05
N CYS A 16 2.22 2.52 -6.81
CA CYS A 16 2.06 3.91 -6.38
C CYS A 16 3.39 4.65 -6.55
N LYS A 17 3.33 5.93 -6.92
CA LYS A 17 4.47 6.85 -6.99
C LYS A 17 5.28 6.90 -5.70
N GLU A 18 4.59 6.85 -4.55
CA GLU A 18 5.23 6.83 -3.23
C GLU A 18 5.83 5.47 -2.86
N GLY A 19 5.36 4.38 -3.49
CA GLY A 19 5.95 3.05 -3.29
C GLY A 19 6.06 2.63 -1.82
N TYR A 20 7.22 2.10 -1.47
CA TYR A 20 7.63 1.71 -0.11
C TYR A 20 7.83 2.90 0.85
N ARG A 21 7.86 4.14 0.34
CA ARG A 21 7.97 5.35 1.18
C ARG A 21 6.61 5.82 1.71
N CYS A 22 5.50 5.30 1.17
CA CYS A 22 4.17 5.62 1.65
C CYS A 22 3.97 5.12 3.07
N PHE A 23 3.56 5.99 3.99
CA PHE A 23 3.23 5.61 5.37
C PHE A 23 2.08 4.61 5.47
N ARG A 24 1.22 4.55 4.44
CA ARG A 24 0.15 3.55 4.32
C ARG A 24 0.58 2.31 3.53
N ALA A 25 1.83 2.15 3.12
CA ALA A 25 2.25 0.99 2.35
C ALA A 25 2.04 -0.30 3.15
N LYS A 26 1.27 -1.26 2.61
CA LYS A 26 1.10 -2.57 3.23
C LYS A 26 2.33 -3.45 2.95
N THR A 27 3.46 -3.11 3.54
CA THR A 27 4.71 -3.84 3.34
C THR A 27 4.68 -5.22 4.02
N PRO A 28 5.54 -6.15 3.61
CA PRO A 28 5.69 -7.43 4.31
C PRO A 28 6.04 -7.26 5.79
N GLN A 29 6.78 -6.20 6.13
CA GLN A 29 7.12 -5.86 7.51
C GLN A 29 5.87 -5.49 8.32
N VAL A 30 4.98 -4.66 7.78
CA VAL A 30 3.70 -4.31 8.44
C VAL A 30 2.87 -5.55 8.70
N ILE A 31 2.80 -6.48 7.73
CA ILE A 31 2.06 -7.74 7.89
C ILE A 31 2.69 -8.60 8.98
N LYS A 32 4.02 -8.73 8.98
CA LYS A 32 4.74 -9.51 9.99
C LYS A 32 4.53 -8.93 11.39
N GLU A 33 4.72 -7.63 11.56
CA GLU A 33 4.56 -6.97 12.87
C GLU A 33 3.12 -7.06 13.39
N ALA A 34 2.12 -7.00 12.51
CA ALA A 34 0.73 -7.19 12.90
C ALA A 34 0.44 -8.64 13.34
N ILE A 35 0.97 -9.64 12.63
CA ILE A 35 0.88 -11.06 13.03
C ILE A 35 1.59 -11.30 14.36
N ASP A 36 2.80 -10.76 14.53
CA ASP A 36 3.58 -10.89 15.78
C ASP A 36 2.84 -10.26 16.98
N CYS A 37 1.96 -9.29 16.72
CA CYS A 37 1.12 -8.65 17.72
C CYS A 37 -0.29 -9.25 17.85
N ASP A 38 -0.61 -10.30 17.09
CA ASP A 38 -1.97 -10.89 16.97
C ASP A 38 -3.05 -9.85 16.60
N LEU A 39 -2.69 -8.92 15.71
CA LEU A 39 -3.55 -7.85 15.21
C LEU A 39 -3.91 -8.04 13.74
N GLY A 40 -5.17 -7.72 13.41
CA GLY A 40 -5.60 -7.58 12.02
C GLY A 40 -5.12 -6.25 11.41
N VAL A 41 -4.75 -6.28 10.13
CA VAL A 41 -4.43 -5.07 9.35
C VAL A 41 -5.60 -4.73 8.45
N CYS A 42 -6.24 -3.58 8.69
CA CYS A 42 -7.22 -3.03 7.75
C CYS A 42 -6.52 -2.66 6.44
N GLN A 43 -7.08 -3.07 5.31
CA GLN A 43 -6.52 -2.77 3.99
C GLN A 43 -7.56 -2.16 3.06
N PHE A 44 -7.12 -1.31 2.14
CA PHE A 44 -7.99 -0.80 1.08
C PHE A 44 -8.35 -1.93 0.12
N THR A 45 -9.65 -2.05 -0.19
CA THR A 45 -10.16 -2.99 -1.20
C THR A 45 -10.03 -2.45 -2.62
N GLN A 46 -9.92 -1.12 -2.77
CA GLN A 46 -9.77 -0.41 -4.03
C GLN A 46 -8.65 0.63 -3.92
N LYS A 47 -8.22 1.20 -5.05
CA LYS A 47 -7.19 2.25 -5.05
C LYS A 47 -7.72 3.47 -4.28
N PRO A 48 -7.02 3.95 -3.23
CA PRO A 48 -7.44 5.15 -2.51
C PRO A 48 -7.25 6.40 -3.38
N ASP A 49 -7.91 7.50 -3.03
CA ASP A 49 -7.85 8.76 -3.79
C ASP A 49 -6.42 9.33 -3.93
N CYS A 50 -5.53 9.02 -2.96
CA CYS A 50 -4.12 9.42 -3.00
C CYS A 50 -3.24 8.52 -3.88
N PHE A 51 -3.81 7.53 -4.58
CA PHE A 51 -3.06 6.62 -5.43
C PHE A 51 -2.66 7.31 -6.74
N GLU A 52 -1.41 7.76 -6.81
CA GLU A 52 -0.79 8.23 -8.05
C GLU A 52 0.03 7.09 -8.65
N LYS A 53 -0.17 6.77 -9.94
CA LYS A 53 0.68 5.78 -10.61
C LYS A 53 2.06 6.37 -10.91
N ILE A 54 3.05 5.49 -11.00
CA ILE A 54 4.35 5.84 -11.57
C ILE A 54 4.12 6.11 -13.07
N GLU A 55 4.11 7.36 -13.49
CA GLU A 55 4.10 7.70 -14.91
C GLU A 55 5.43 7.30 -15.54
N GLY A 56 5.39 6.31 -16.44
CA GLY A 56 6.55 5.85 -17.19
C GLY A 56 6.78 4.34 -17.09
N ILE A 57 5.93 3.55 -17.75
CA ILE A 57 6.27 2.66 -18.88
C ILE A 57 4.92 2.21 -19.49
N GLY A 58 4.66 2.57 -20.76
CA GLY A 58 3.75 1.82 -21.63
C GLY A 58 2.42 2.46 -22.03
N GLU A 59 2.44 3.66 -22.60
CA GLU A 59 1.51 3.95 -23.71
C GLU A 59 2.19 3.47 -25.01
N LEU A 60 2.11 2.16 -25.26
CA LEU A 60 1.99 1.69 -26.63
C LEU A 60 0.48 1.45 -26.83
N GLU A 61 -0.25 2.53 -27.01
CA GLU A 61 -1.55 2.45 -27.67
C GLU A 61 -1.34 1.85 -29.07
N ASN A 62 -2.13 0.83 -29.36
CA ASN A 62 -2.08 0.04 -30.59
C ASN A 62 -2.08 0.94 -31.84
N VAL A 63 -1.11 0.71 -32.74
CA VAL A 63 -1.20 1.06 -34.17
C VAL A 63 -2.03 0.01 -34.88
#